data_AF-A0A6G1DQQ7-F1
#
_entry.id   AF-A0A6G1DQQ7-F1
#
_cell.length_a   1.000
_cell.length_b   1.000
_cell.length_c   1.000
_cell.angle_alpha   90.00
_cell.angle_beta   90.00
_cell.angle_gamma   90.00
#
_symmetry.space_group_name_H-M   'P 1'
#
loop_
_entity.id
_entity.type
_entity.pdbx_description
1 polymer ?
#
loop_
_entity_poly.entity_id
_entity_poly.type
_entity_poly.pdbx_seq_one_letter_code
_entity_poly.pdbx_strand_id
1 'polypeptide(L)'
;MNRIPSISLRRDGAAAGEEEPDPAALARWARAFCVIRFDLERGQLVEACYPPGSLVSAAGLDRLVAFSSFPDSMSHHLPRHRSSVHDSLFSFRVPDPSPSPSPSVAGSRRGFLYGFVFNRQRQDERLPRGGEQKSVVILSHAPYSSLFRLLLQILGPLCFDVGPSALSMVASHVATWPAPVPGCPMELPIGSAALRVHLPPAADDPGPPPALLPANSSVPYGLFHDADLFAAFRGLLLHLWTLWELMVVGEPILVVAPSPPQCSEAVAGLVSLVAPLLYSVDFRPYFTIHDPDFARLNALAEGEVFPPMVLGVTNLFFLKSLKSIPNVVRFLEGPNFMPWFRQRRAAAEQEQQRLWRQARMNVDIEKLMSKLSELERIDSFNAIERYILREMEEYCA
;
A
#
# COMPACT_ATOMS: atom_id res chain seq x y z
N MET A 1 -22.36 -0.69 4.50
CA MET A 1 -22.27 0.65 5.14
C MET A 1 -21.64 0.47 6.51
N ASN A 2 -20.31 0.44 6.61
CA ASN A 2 -19.63 0.39 7.89
C ASN A 2 -19.35 1.82 8.33
N ARG A 3 -20.12 2.31 9.30
CA ARG A 3 -19.88 3.61 9.94
C ARG A 3 -18.56 3.51 10.72
N ILE A 4 -17.61 4.36 10.34
CA ILE A 4 -16.42 4.66 11.15
C ILE A 4 -16.91 5.20 12.50
N PRO A 5 -16.39 4.73 13.65
CA PRO A 5 -16.75 5.30 14.93
C PRO A 5 -16.36 6.78 14.96
N SER A 6 -17.32 7.65 15.27
CA SER A 6 -17.10 9.08 15.47
C SER A 6 -16.20 9.28 16.69
N ILE A 7 -14.92 9.57 16.46
CA ILE A 7 -14.00 9.95 17.54
C ILE A 7 -14.38 11.39 17.94
N SER A 8 -15.05 11.53 19.09
CA SER A 8 -15.31 12.83 19.68
C SER A 8 -14.07 13.25 20.46
N LEU A 9 -13.15 13.98 19.81
CA LEU A 9 -12.10 14.73 20.50
C LEU A 9 -12.79 15.95 21.15
N ARG A 10 -13.50 15.74 22.25
CA ARG A 10 -14.05 16.84 23.04
C ARG A 10 -12.88 17.66 23.58
N ARG A 11 -12.97 18.97 23.37
CA ARG A 11 -12.16 19.98 24.03
C ARG A 11 -12.60 20.02 25.49
N ASP A 12 -12.16 19.07 26.29
CA ASP A 12 -12.32 19.16 27.73
C ASP A 12 -11.42 20.31 28.21
N GLY A 13 -12.06 21.37 28.66
CA GLY A 13 -11.42 22.57 29.16
C GLY A 13 -10.59 22.26 30.39
N ALA A 14 -9.28 22.18 30.20
CA ALA A 14 -8.31 22.49 31.23
C ALA A 14 -7.20 23.29 30.56
N ALA A 15 -7.04 24.54 30.99
CA ALA A 15 -5.85 25.32 30.74
C ALA A 15 -4.67 24.61 31.42
N ALA A 16 -4.00 23.74 30.68
CA ALA A 16 -2.68 23.19 30.97
C ALA A 16 -1.87 23.42 29.69
N GLY A 17 -0.68 24.03 29.83
CA GLY A 17 0.12 24.47 28.68
C GLY A 17 0.21 23.40 27.61
N GLU A 18 -0.01 23.78 26.35
CA GLU A 18 0.26 22.91 25.21
C GLU A 18 1.78 22.63 25.21
N GLU A 19 2.21 21.58 25.89
CA GLU A 19 3.56 21.04 25.74
C GLU A 19 3.70 20.64 24.27
N GLU A 20 4.57 21.36 23.56
CA GLU A 20 4.87 21.08 22.18
C GLU A 20 5.41 19.63 22.08
N PRO A 21 4.94 18.80 21.14
CA PRO A 21 5.33 17.40 21.08
C PRO A 21 6.85 17.27 21.01
N ASP A 22 7.44 16.32 21.75
CA ASP A 22 8.87 16.05 21.64
C ASP A 22 9.21 15.54 20.22
N PRO A 23 9.96 16.32 19.41
CA PRO A 23 10.32 15.92 18.05
C PRO A 23 11.14 14.64 18.01
N ALA A 24 11.96 14.37 19.04
CA ALA A 24 12.79 13.17 19.12
C ALA A 24 11.93 11.92 19.35
N ALA A 25 10.92 12.02 20.21
CA ALA A 25 9.96 10.95 20.44
C ALA A 25 9.13 10.63 19.19
N LEU A 26 8.70 11.66 18.44
CA LEU A 26 8.01 11.49 17.15
C LEU A 26 8.91 10.82 16.10
N ALA A 27 10.20 11.21 16.04
CA ALA A 27 11.17 10.72 15.05
C ALA A 27 11.37 9.19 15.08
N ARG A 28 11.01 8.52 16.18
CA ARG A 28 10.97 7.05 16.28
C ARG A 28 9.99 6.42 15.30
N TRP A 29 8.93 7.13 14.95
CA TRP A 29 7.85 6.66 14.08
C TRP A 29 7.83 7.38 12.74
N ALA A 30 7.87 8.71 12.77
CA ALA A 30 7.72 9.55 11.59
C ALA A 30 8.71 10.70 11.62
N ARG A 31 9.27 11.01 10.45
CA ARG A 31 10.14 12.18 10.26
C ARG A 31 9.34 13.47 10.31
N ALA A 32 8.19 13.51 9.65
CA ALA A 32 7.36 14.71 9.58
C ALA A 32 5.92 14.39 9.15
N PHE A 33 4.98 15.21 9.62
CA PHE A 33 3.63 15.33 9.09
C PHE A 33 3.50 16.64 8.33
N CYS A 34 2.84 16.63 7.18
CA CYS A 34 2.77 17.78 6.29
C CYS A 34 1.36 17.97 5.74
N VAL A 35 0.94 19.23 5.62
CA VAL A 35 -0.23 19.61 4.82
C VAL A 35 0.28 20.30 3.56
N ILE A 36 -0.15 19.82 2.41
CA ILE A 36 0.19 20.37 1.09
C ILE A 36 -1.10 20.85 0.44
N ARG A 37 -1.11 22.10 -0.01
CA ARG A 37 -2.23 22.71 -0.72
C ARG A 37 -1.88 22.92 -2.18
N PHE A 38 -2.89 22.89 -3.03
CA PHE A 38 -2.73 23.33 -4.41
C PHE A 38 -2.92 24.84 -4.51
N ASP A 39 -1.88 25.55 -4.95
CA ASP A 39 -1.89 26.97 -5.27
C ASP A 39 -2.01 27.17 -6.79
N LEU A 40 -2.84 28.14 -7.20
CA LEU A 40 -3.18 28.33 -8.60
C LEU A 40 -2.03 28.89 -9.44
N GLU A 41 -1.14 29.66 -8.82
CA GLU A 41 -0.03 30.31 -9.51
C GLU A 41 1.25 29.49 -9.37
N ARG A 42 1.43 28.88 -8.20
CA ARG A 42 2.69 28.22 -7.83
C ARG A 42 2.63 26.69 -7.86
N GLY A 43 1.46 26.10 -8.05
CA GLY A 43 1.25 24.65 -8.00
C GLY A 43 1.21 24.11 -6.57
N GLN A 44 1.70 22.89 -6.37
CA GLN A 44 1.67 22.21 -5.07
C GLN A 44 2.65 22.86 -4.09
N LEU A 45 2.16 23.31 -2.93
CA LEU A 45 2.97 23.97 -1.91
C LEU A 45 2.71 23.38 -0.52
N VAL A 46 3.80 23.20 0.24
CA VAL A 46 3.70 22.87 1.67
C VAL A 46 3.08 24.05 2.40
N GLU A 47 1.90 23.83 2.98
CA GLU A 47 1.18 24.81 3.81
C GLU A 47 1.67 24.77 5.25
N ALA A 48 1.87 23.56 5.78
CA ALA A 48 2.35 23.34 7.14
C ALA A 48 3.15 22.05 7.22
N CYS A 49 4.09 22.02 8.15
CA CYS A 49 4.92 20.87 8.45
C CYS A 49 5.20 20.80 9.94
N TYR A 50 5.09 19.61 10.51
CA TYR A 50 5.43 19.31 11.89
C TYR A 50 6.38 18.10 11.94
N PRO A 51 7.52 18.16 12.65
CA PRO A 51 8.07 19.33 13.33
C PRO A 51 8.44 20.45 12.34
N PRO A 52 8.42 21.73 12.77
CA PRO A 52 8.81 22.84 11.90
C PRO A 52 10.22 22.66 11.30
N GLY A 53 10.40 22.98 10.02
CA GLY A 53 11.71 22.92 9.34
C GLY A 53 12.17 21.53 8.88
N SER A 54 11.41 20.47 9.14
CA SER A 54 11.79 19.08 8.80
C SER A 54 11.96 18.81 7.29
N LEU A 55 11.37 19.66 6.44
CA LEU A 55 11.49 19.61 4.97
C LEU A 55 12.43 20.67 4.37
N VAL A 56 12.57 21.83 5.03
CA VAL A 56 13.20 23.03 4.44
C VAL A 56 14.73 22.94 4.45
N SER A 57 15.30 22.19 5.39
CA SER A 57 16.75 22.00 5.53
C SER A 57 17.35 21.06 4.46
N ALA A 58 16.53 20.48 3.58
CA ALA A 58 16.87 19.30 2.82
C ALA A 58 16.64 19.50 1.30
N ALA A 59 17.64 20.02 0.58
CA ALA A 59 17.85 19.94 -0.88
C ALA A 59 16.62 19.74 -1.80
N GLY A 60 15.53 20.51 -1.64
CA GLY A 60 14.32 20.43 -2.49
C GLY A 60 13.34 19.28 -2.15
N LEU A 61 13.49 18.64 -0.98
CA LEU A 61 12.59 17.61 -0.47
C LEU A 61 11.16 18.12 -0.30
N ASP A 62 10.99 19.38 0.11
CA ASP A 62 9.70 20.06 0.20
C ASP A 62 8.92 20.02 -1.12
N ARG A 63 9.59 20.34 -2.23
CA ARG A 63 9.02 20.30 -3.58
C ARG A 63 8.72 18.87 -3.99
N LEU A 64 9.66 17.95 -3.77
CA LEU A 64 9.50 16.55 -4.15
C LEU A 64 8.31 15.90 -3.43
N VAL A 65 8.16 16.14 -2.12
CA VAL A 65 7.01 15.67 -1.32
C VAL A 65 5.72 16.32 -1.80
N ALA A 66 5.73 17.63 -2.07
CA ALA A 66 4.55 18.33 -2.56
C ALA A 66 4.07 17.78 -3.91
N PHE A 67 4.96 17.62 -4.90
CA PHE A 67 4.62 17.08 -6.22
C PHE A 67 4.18 15.61 -6.17
N SER A 68 4.83 14.77 -5.37
CA SER A 68 4.48 13.34 -5.23
C SER A 68 3.18 13.10 -4.44
N SER A 69 2.67 14.10 -3.73
CA SER A 69 1.44 14.01 -2.93
C SER A 69 0.14 14.25 -3.71
N PHE A 70 0.22 14.53 -5.02
CA PHE A 70 -0.94 14.79 -5.88
C PHE A 70 -0.94 13.79 -7.06
N PRO A 71 -2.12 13.27 -7.46
CA PRO A 71 -2.23 12.49 -8.68
C PRO A 71 -1.82 13.31 -9.92
N ASP A 72 -0.93 12.77 -10.76
CA ASP A 72 -0.48 13.38 -12.02
C ASP A 72 -1.57 13.42 -13.10
N SER A 73 -2.58 12.56 -12.99
CA SER A 73 -3.64 12.34 -13.96
C SER A 73 -4.97 12.20 -13.22
N MET A 74 -5.93 13.06 -13.56
CA MET A 74 -7.29 13.00 -13.04
C MET A 74 -8.15 12.08 -13.92
N SER A 75 -7.77 10.81 -14.05
CA SER A 75 -8.47 9.85 -14.91
C SER A 75 -9.51 9.04 -14.15
N HIS A 76 -10.44 9.69 -13.44
CA HIS A 76 -11.68 9.03 -13.08
C HIS A 76 -12.86 9.98 -13.25
N HIS A 77 -13.85 9.47 -14.00
CA HIS A 77 -15.17 10.03 -14.19
C HIS A 77 -15.81 10.40 -12.85
N LEU A 78 -15.63 11.63 -12.37
CA LEU A 78 -16.46 12.12 -11.29
C LEU A 78 -17.91 12.18 -11.80
N PRO A 79 -18.87 11.51 -11.15
CA PRO A 79 -20.28 11.84 -11.33
C PRO A 79 -20.43 13.32 -11.03
N ARG A 80 -21.04 14.08 -11.96
CA ARG A 80 -21.28 15.52 -11.83
C ARG A 80 -22.34 15.81 -10.75
N HIS A 81 -22.07 15.46 -9.50
CA HIS A 81 -22.86 15.87 -8.35
C HIS A 81 -22.20 17.07 -7.69
N ARG A 82 -23.00 18.12 -7.45
CA ARG A 82 -22.62 19.48 -7.01
C ARG A 82 -21.89 19.59 -5.66
N SER A 83 -21.48 18.48 -5.04
CA SER A 83 -20.81 18.42 -3.74
C SER A 83 -20.03 17.11 -3.53
N SER A 84 -19.33 16.64 -4.55
CA SER A 84 -18.55 15.41 -4.45
C SER A 84 -17.26 15.62 -3.66
N VAL A 85 -16.98 14.70 -2.73
CA VAL A 85 -15.71 14.59 -2.00
C VAL A 85 -15.08 13.27 -2.39
N HIS A 86 -13.83 13.32 -2.85
CA HIS A 86 -13.06 12.16 -3.24
C HIS A 86 -11.77 12.10 -2.44
N ASP A 87 -11.65 11.06 -1.63
CA ASP A 87 -10.46 10.78 -0.82
C ASP A 87 -9.65 9.66 -1.48
N SER A 88 -8.34 9.83 -1.51
CA SER A 88 -7.39 8.93 -2.12
C SER A 88 -6.23 8.70 -1.13
N LEU A 89 -6.00 7.44 -0.76
CA LEU A 89 -4.87 7.06 0.07
C LEU A 89 -3.87 6.24 -0.75
N PHE A 90 -2.62 6.68 -0.77
CA PHE A 90 -1.55 6.03 -1.52
C PHE A 90 -0.20 6.30 -0.87
N SER A 91 0.84 5.65 -1.36
CA SER A 91 2.21 5.89 -0.90
C SER A 91 3.16 6.18 -2.05
N PHE A 92 4.23 6.90 -1.74
CA PHE A 92 5.38 7.12 -2.60
C PHE A 92 6.66 6.87 -1.82
N ARG A 93 7.80 6.79 -2.53
CA ARG A 93 9.11 6.61 -1.92
C ARG A 93 10.12 7.52 -2.61
N VAL A 94 10.86 8.29 -1.82
CA VAL A 94 11.81 9.30 -2.32
C VAL A 94 13.17 9.14 -1.66
N PRO A 95 14.28 9.47 -2.33
CA PRO A 95 15.59 9.44 -1.71
C PRO A 95 15.64 10.33 -0.48
N ASP A 96 16.19 9.82 0.62
CA ASP A 96 16.45 10.61 1.82
C ASP A 96 17.68 11.49 1.58
N PRO A 97 17.56 12.83 1.68
CA PRO A 97 18.69 13.74 1.57
C PRO A 97 19.57 13.78 2.82
N SER A 98 19.19 13.12 3.92
CA SER A 98 20.00 13.08 5.14
C SER A 98 21.36 12.39 4.90
N PRO A 99 22.47 12.91 5.46
CA PRO A 99 23.77 12.29 5.31
C PRO A 99 23.77 10.93 6.01
N SER A 100 24.21 9.88 5.31
CA SER A 100 24.33 8.55 5.90
C SER A 100 25.29 8.61 7.10
N PRO A 101 24.91 8.10 8.29
CA PRO A 101 25.73 8.20 9.50
C PRO A 101 27.04 7.42 9.44
N SER A 102 27.25 6.56 8.44
CA SER A 102 28.50 5.81 8.23
C SER A 102 29.21 6.23 6.91
N PRO A 103 30.48 6.66 6.97
CA PRO A 103 31.32 6.79 5.79
C PRO A 103 32.01 5.44 5.55
N SER A 104 31.32 4.44 4.98
CA SER A 104 32.00 3.20 4.60
C SER A 104 31.35 2.42 3.47
N VAL A 105 32.21 2.04 2.53
CA VAL A 105 32.05 1.21 1.34
C VAL A 105 31.29 1.91 0.20
N ALA A 106 32.00 2.17 -0.90
CA ALA A 106 31.44 2.58 -2.18
C ALA A 106 30.33 1.59 -2.58
N GLY A 107 29.07 1.98 -2.36
CA GLY A 107 27.91 1.09 -2.53
C GLY A 107 26.84 1.18 -1.43
N SER A 108 27.06 1.92 -0.32
CA SER A 108 25.99 2.16 0.67
C SER A 108 24.78 2.80 -0.01
N ARG A 109 23.65 2.07 -0.03
CA ARG A 109 22.40 2.49 -0.68
C ARG A 109 21.93 3.80 -0.05
N ARG A 110 21.58 4.79 -0.87
CA ARG A 110 20.90 6.01 -0.38
C ARG A 110 19.71 5.57 0.47
N GLY A 111 19.56 6.17 1.65
CA GLY A 111 18.37 6.02 2.46
C GLY A 111 17.14 6.47 1.66
N PHE A 112 15.98 5.96 2.00
CA PHE A 112 14.72 6.37 1.39
C PHE A 112 13.73 6.79 2.46
N LEU A 113 12.90 7.77 2.13
CA LEU A 113 11.73 8.16 2.89
C LEU A 113 10.48 7.60 2.21
N TYR A 114 9.62 6.99 3.00
CA TYR A 114 8.28 6.57 2.63
C TYR A 114 7.33 7.72 2.93
N GLY A 115 6.60 8.16 1.91
CA GLY A 115 5.52 9.14 2.05
C GLY A 115 4.17 8.48 1.92
N PHE A 116 3.37 8.57 2.97
CA PHE A 116 1.99 8.11 3.00
C PHE A 116 1.06 9.30 2.83
N VAL A 117 0.12 9.22 1.90
CA VAL A 117 -0.66 10.37 1.44
C VAL A 117 -2.14 10.11 1.69
N PHE A 118 -2.82 11.12 2.22
CA PHE A 118 -4.26 11.30 2.14
C PHE A 118 -4.52 12.53 1.26
N ASN A 119 -4.97 12.33 0.03
CA ASN A 119 -5.39 13.41 -0.86
C ASN A 119 -6.90 13.50 -0.86
N ARG A 120 -7.44 14.70 -0.64
CA ARG A 120 -8.87 14.97 -0.77
C ARG A 120 -9.10 16.02 -1.83
N GLN A 121 -10.04 15.71 -2.73
CA GLN A 121 -10.58 16.61 -3.74
C GLN A 121 -12.04 16.88 -3.38
N ARG A 122 -12.38 18.13 -3.10
CA ARG A 122 -13.76 18.56 -2.82
C ARG A 122 -14.21 19.51 -3.91
N GLN A 123 -15.37 19.23 -4.51
CA GLN A 123 -16.00 20.19 -5.42
C GLN A 123 -16.72 21.28 -4.61
N ASP A 124 -16.43 22.54 -4.91
CA ASP A 124 -17.01 23.71 -4.25
C ASP A 124 -17.11 24.88 -5.24
N GLU A 125 -18.32 25.14 -5.74
CA GLU A 125 -18.61 26.22 -6.71
C GLU A 125 -18.38 27.63 -6.15
N ARG A 126 -18.28 27.79 -4.82
CA ARG A 126 -17.96 29.09 -4.21
C ARG A 126 -16.49 29.46 -4.39
N LEU A 127 -15.65 28.46 -4.65
CA LEU A 127 -14.24 28.69 -4.94
C LEU A 127 -14.07 29.06 -6.42
N PRO A 128 -13.09 29.93 -6.76
CA PRO A 128 -12.89 30.41 -8.13
C PRO A 128 -12.73 29.34 -9.21
N ARG A 129 -12.41 28.08 -8.83
CA ARG A 129 -12.23 26.94 -9.73
C ARG A 129 -13.22 25.80 -9.53
N GLY A 130 -14.25 26.00 -8.72
CA GLY A 130 -15.26 24.97 -8.48
C GLY A 130 -14.77 23.79 -7.62
N GLY A 131 -13.60 23.89 -6.95
CA GLY A 131 -13.09 22.85 -6.07
C GLY A 131 -11.84 23.22 -5.28
N GLU A 132 -11.58 22.45 -4.23
CA GLU A 132 -10.41 22.48 -3.35
C GLU A 132 -9.68 21.13 -3.42
N GLN A 133 -8.35 21.17 -3.47
CA GLN A 133 -7.53 19.97 -3.35
C GLN A 133 -6.40 20.19 -2.35
N LYS A 134 -6.30 19.28 -1.39
CA LYS A 134 -5.29 19.30 -0.33
C LYS A 134 -4.86 17.87 0.00
N SER A 135 -3.59 17.72 0.31
CA SER A 135 -2.98 16.46 0.74
C SER A 135 -2.43 16.57 2.15
N VAL A 136 -2.60 15.52 2.92
CA VAL A 136 -1.93 15.32 4.21
C VAL A 136 -0.95 14.17 4.05
N VAL A 137 0.30 14.38 4.43
CA VAL A 137 1.39 13.43 4.19
C VAL A 137 2.10 13.11 5.49
N ILE A 138 2.37 11.82 5.71
CA ILE A 138 3.26 11.34 6.77
C ILE A 138 4.53 10.79 6.11
N LEU A 139 5.68 11.30 6.53
CA LEU A 139 7.00 10.82 6.10
C LEU A 139 7.62 9.93 7.18
N SER A 140 8.15 8.77 6.79
CA SER A 140 8.86 7.87 7.70
C SER A 140 10.04 7.19 7.00
N HIS A 141 11.05 6.80 7.78
CA HIS A 141 12.16 5.97 7.28
C HIS A 141 11.75 4.49 7.17
N ALA A 142 10.64 4.10 7.81
CA ALA A 142 10.13 2.73 7.78
C ALA A 142 8.76 2.67 7.07
N PRO A 143 8.47 1.59 6.34
CA PRO A 143 7.23 1.43 5.58
C PRO A 143 6.08 0.93 6.46
N TYR A 144 5.68 1.71 7.47
CA TYR A 144 4.55 1.36 8.35
C TYR A 144 3.20 1.63 7.68
N SER A 145 2.94 0.96 6.54
CA SER A 145 1.75 1.14 5.70
C SER A 145 0.46 0.93 6.48
N SER A 146 0.34 -0.20 7.19
CA SER A 146 -0.83 -0.54 8.02
C SER A 146 -1.14 0.54 9.07
N LEU A 147 -0.12 1.08 9.71
CA LEU A 147 -0.24 2.14 10.72
C LEU A 147 -0.62 3.48 10.10
N PHE A 148 0.17 3.97 9.14
CA PHE A 148 -0.01 5.31 8.63
C PHE A 148 -1.24 5.44 7.75
N ARG A 149 -1.71 4.36 7.12
CA ARG A 149 -3.02 4.35 6.45
C ARG A 149 -4.16 4.61 7.43
N LEU A 150 -4.16 3.94 8.59
CA LEU A 150 -5.17 4.15 9.64
C LEU A 150 -5.04 5.55 10.27
N LEU A 151 -3.80 5.98 10.56
CA LEU A 151 -3.56 7.29 11.16
C LEU A 151 -3.98 8.42 10.21
N LEU A 152 -3.74 8.30 8.90
CA LEU A 152 -4.16 9.28 7.90
C LEU A 152 -5.68 9.34 7.72
N GLN A 153 -6.41 8.25 7.95
CA GLN A 153 -7.88 8.27 7.97
C GLN A 153 -8.43 9.10 9.14
N ILE A 154 -7.62 9.34 10.19
CA ILE A 154 -7.95 10.22 11.32
C ILE A 154 -7.40 11.62 11.06
N LEU A 155 -6.10 11.74 10.82
CA LEU A 155 -5.40 13.01 10.64
C LEU A 155 -5.89 13.77 9.41
N GLY A 156 -6.15 13.08 8.30
CA GLY A 156 -6.64 13.65 7.06
C GLY A 156 -7.87 14.52 7.28
N PRO A 157 -9.02 13.94 7.68
CA PRO A 157 -10.23 14.70 8.01
C PRO A 157 -10.01 15.81 9.06
N LEU A 158 -9.25 15.54 10.13
CA LEU A 158 -8.98 16.55 11.16
C LEU A 158 -8.26 17.79 10.62
N CYS A 159 -7.32 17.63 9.69
CA CYS A 159 -6.66 18.76 9.02
C CYS A 159 -7.62 19.59 8.15
N PHE A 160 -8.70 19.01 7.65
CA PHE A 160 -9.75 19.76 6.94
C PHE A 160 -10.70 20.49 7.89
N ASP A 161 -10.96 19.91 9.07
CA ASP A 161 -11.93 20.46 10.04
C ASP A 161 -11.31 21.53 10.96
N VAL A 162 -10.11 21.29 11.47
CA VAL A 162 -9.43 22.15 12.47
C VAL A 162 -8.21 22.87 11.88
N GLY A 163 -7.76 22.48 10.69
CA GLY A 163 -6.62 23.10 10.01
C GLY A 163 -5.26 22.52 10.42
N PRO A 164 -4.16 23.24 10.16
CA PRO A 164 -2.79 22.76 10.40
C PRO A 164 -2.45 22.40 11.86
N SER A 165 -3.16 22.94 12.84
CA SER A 165 -2.98 22.59 14.27
C SER A 165 -3.29 21.12 14.57
N ALA A 166 -4.05 20.44 13.70
CA ALA A 166 -4.26 19.00 13.80
C ALA A 166 -2.94 18.21 13.68
N LEU A 167 -1.92 18.74 12.99
CA LEU A 167 -0.61 18.09 12.89
C LEU A 167 0.06 17.95 14.25
N SER A 168 0.17 19.04 15.03
CA SER A 168 0.80 19.02 16.35
C SER A 168 -0.02 18.21 17.35
N MET A 169 -1.34 18.28 17.27
CA MET A 169 -2.25 17.50 18.11
C MET A 169 -2.08 15.99 17.91
N VAL A 170 -2.03 15.51 16.67
CA VAL A 170 -1.81 14.08 16.42
C VAL A 170 -0.36 13.69 16.71
N ALA A 171 0.60 14.57 16.44
CA ALA A 171 2.00 14.33 16.75
C ALA A 171 2.26 14.18 18.25
N SER A 172 1.57 14.91 19.13
CA SER A 172 1.69 14.71 20.59
C SER A 172 1.25 13.31 21.01
N HIS A 173 0.15 12.80 20.46
CA HIS A 173 -0.25 11.42 20.73
C HIS A 173 0.78 10.41 20.22
N VAL A 174 1.28 10.57 19.00
CA VAL A 174 2.31 9.68 18.42
C VAL A 174 3.61 9.70 19.22
N ALA A 175 4.01 10.87 19.75
CA ALA A 175 5.19 11.02 20.57
C ALA A 175 5.11 10.20 21.88
N THR A 176 3.90 9.99 22.43
CA THR A 176 3.69 9.18 23.64
C THR A 176 3.76 7.67 23.42
N TRP A 177 3.82 7.21 22.16
CA TRP A 177 3.88 5.79 21.87
C TRP A 177 5.17 5.13 22.38
N PRO A 178 5.14 3.83 22.70
CA PRO A 178 6.37 3.08 22.94
C PRO A 178 7.26 3.07 21.69
N ALA A 179 8.52 2.71 21.86
CA ALA A 179 9.41 2.52 20.72
C ALA A 179 8.85 1.41 19.80
N PRO A 180 8.94 1.56 18.46
CA PRO A 180 8.47 0.53 17.54
C PRO A 180 9.24 -0.78 17.76
N VAL A 181 8.50 -1.89 17.82
CA VAL A 181 9.06 -3.24 17.93
C VAL A 181 8.78 -3.99 16.61
N PRO A 182 9.76 -4.07 15.68
CA PRO A 182 9.57 -4.72 14.38
C PRO A 182 9.08 -6.16 14.51
N GLY A 183 8.20 -6.59 13.60
CA GLY A 183 7.67 -7.95 13.55
C GLY A 183 6.64 -8.31 14.63
N CYS A 184 6.38 -7.44 15.62
CA CYS A 184 5.42 -7.71 16.68
C CYS A 184 4.10 -6.93 16.49
N PRO A 185 2.96 -7.51 16.92
CA PRO A 185 1.73 -6.73 17.10
C PRO A 185 1.93 -5.66 18.17
N MET A 186 1.41 -4.47 17.91
CA MET A 186 1.40 -3.34 18.84
C MET A 186 0.00 -2.72 18.90
N GLU A 187 -0.40 -2.29 20.09
CA GLU A 187 -1.60 -1.50 20.32
C GLU A 187 -1.18 -0.07 20.70
N LEU A 188 -1.49 0.89 19.85
CA LEU A 188 -0.99 2.26 19.93
C LEU A 188 -2.14 3.23 20.27
N PRO A 189 -2.11 3.92 21.42
CA PRO A 189 -3.22 4.77 21.86
C PRO A 189 -3.37 6.03 20.99
N ILE A 190 -4.59 6.38 20.61
CA ILE A 190 -4.91 7.62 19.88
C ILE A 190 -6.21 8.21 20.41
N GLY A 191 -6.12 9.32 21.17
CA GLY A 191 -7.26 9.88 21.89
C GLY A 191 -7.93 8.84 22.79
N SER A 192 -9.21 8.56 22.56
CA SER A 192 -9.99 7.54 23.29
C SER A 192 -9.99 6.15 22.64
N ALA A 193 -9.26 5.96 21.56
CA ALA A 193 -9.18 4.71 20.80
C ALA A 193 -7.75 4.15 20.82
N ALA A 194 -7.56 2.95 20.27
CA ALA A 194 -6.25 2.36 20.06
C ALA A 194 -6.15 1.75 18.66
N LEU A 195 -5.01 1.96 18.00
CA LEU A 195 -4.68 1.39 16.71
C LEU A 195 -3.96 0.05 16.94
N ARG A 196 -4.52 -1.04 16.42
CA ARG A 196 -3.87 -2.35 16.43
C ARG A 196 -3.14 -2.55 15.12
N VAL A 197 -1.82 -2.65 15.19
CA VAL A 197 -0.95 -2.74 14.01
C VAL A 197 0.06 -3.85 14.18
N HIS A 198 0.52 -4.41 13.06
CA HIS A 198 1.67 -5.30 13.02
C HIS A 198 2.77 -4.54 12.27
N LEU A 199 3.93 -4.41 12.90
CA LEU A 199 5.05 -3.74 12.25
C LEU A 199 5.79 -4.73 11.35
N PRO A 200 6.29 -4.29 10.18
CA PRO A 200 7.14 -5.13 9.34
C PRO A 200 8.39 -5.56 10.11
N PRO A 201 8.99 -6.71 9.79
CA PRO A 201 10.28 -7.12 10.33
C PRO A 201 11.37 -6.10 9.98
N ALA A 202 12.45 -6.07 10.77
CA ALA A 202 13.56 -5.15 10.53
C ALA A 202 14.24 -5.50 9.19
N ALA A 203 14.72 -4.48 8.46
CA ALA A 203 15.35 -4.69 7.16
C ALA A 203 16.58 -5.62 7.21
N ASP A 204 17.28 -5.63 8.35
CA ASP A 204 18.49 -6.42 8.58
C ASP A 204 18.22 -7.74 9.34
N ASP A 205 16.99 -7.95 9.82
CA ASP A 205 16.58 -9.16 10.54
C ASP A 205 15.19 -9.59 10.05
N PRO A 206 15.10 -10.43 9.00
CA PRO A 206 13.85 -10.90 8.43
C PRO A 206 13.03 -11.79 9.39
N GLY A 207 13.55 -12.04 10.61
CA GLY A 207 12.96 -12.96 11.56
C GLY A 207 13.32 -14.42 11.24
N PRO A 208 12.91 -15.36 12.09
CA PRO A 208 13.20 -16.78 11.91
C PRO A 208 12.56 -17.32 10.61
N PRO A 209 13.23 -18.27 9.92
CA PRO A 209 12.74 -18.83 8.67
C PRO A 209 11.37 -19.52 8.87
N PRO A 210 10.42 -19.40 7.90
CA PRO A 210 9.06 -19.91 8.07
C PRO A 210 8.99 -21.41 8.36
N ALA A 211 9.99 -22.18 7.92
CA ALA A 211 10.07 -23.63 8.13
C ALA A 211 10.27 -24.04 9.60
N LEU A 212 10.67 -23.10 10.48
CA LEU A 212 10.88 -23.36 11.90
C LEU A 212 9.73 -22.87 12.80
N LEU A 213 8.68 -22.27 12.22
CA LEU A 213 7.59 -21.67 12.97
C LEU A 213 6.30 -22.49 12.88
N PRO A 214 5.46 -22.48 13.94
CA PRO A 214 4.15 -23.15 13.91
C PRO A 214 3.30 -22.61 12.76
N ALA A 215 2.47 -23.48 12.15
CA ALA A 215 1.56 -23.17 11.04
C ALA A 215 0.49 -22.09 11.31
N ASN A 216 0.59 -21.35 12.43
CA ASN A 216 -0.33 -20.31 12.83
C ASN A 216 0.01 -19.00 12.06
N SER A 217 -0.84 -18.73 11.07
CA SER A 217 -0.79 -17.72 10.00
C SER A 217 -0.82 -16.24 10.43
N SER A 218 -0.11 -15.84 11.48
CA SER A 218 -0.13 -14.47 12.00
C SER A 218 1.23 -13.77 12.07
N VAL A 219 2.29 -14.43 11.58
CA VAL A 219 3.63 -13.81 11.53
C VAL A 219 3.75 -12.97 10.25
N PRO A 220 3.90 -11.64 10.35
CA PRO A 220 4.07 -10.77 9.20
C PRO A 220 5.46 -10.99 8.56
N TYR A 221 5.50 -11.50 7.34
CA TYR A 221 6.76 -11.64 6.59
C TYR A 221 6.89 -10.57 5.52
N GLY A 222 8.08 -9.98 5.43
CA GLY A 222 8.43 -9.01 4.41
C GLY A 222 7.91 -7.59 4.68
N LEU A 223 8.34 -6.68 3.80
CA LEU A 223 8.20 -5.24 3.98
C LEU A 223 6.74 -4.74 3.94
N PHE A 224 5.91 -5.39 3.12
CA PHE A 224 4.49 -5.09 2.90
C PHE A 224 3.63 -6.32 3.19
N HIS A 225 3.82 -6.93 4.37
CA HIS A 225 3.10 -8.12 4.81
C HIS A 225 1.58 -7.93 4.88
N ASP A 226 1.12 -6.68 4.96
CA ASP A 226 -0.28 -6.26 5.02
C ASP A 226 -0.90 -6.02 3.63
N ALA A 227 -0.14 -6.22 2.55
CA ALA A 227 -0.66 -6.05 1.19
C ALA A 227 -1.71 -7.10 0.85
N ASP A 228 -2.89 -6.65 0.42
CA ASP A 228 -3.96 -7.51 -0.09
C ASP A 228 -3.66 -7.94 -1.53
N LEU A 229 -2.92 -9.05 -1.67
CA LEU A 229 -2.53 -9.63 -2.95
C LEU A 229 -3.74 -9.97 -3.83
N PHE A 230 -4.83 -10.44 -3.23
CA PHE A 230 -6.02 -10.80 -4.01
C PHE A 230 -6.69 -9.54 -4.56
N ALA A 231 -6.89 -8.52 -3.74
CA ALA A 231 -7.48 -7.27 -4.20
C ALA A 231 -6.63 -6.60 -5.29
N ALA A 232 -5.31 -6.54 -5.10
CA ALA A 232 -4.39 -5.93 -6.06
C ALA A 232 -4.32 -6.71 -7.39
N PHE A 233 -4.17 -8.04 -7.34
CA PHE A 233 -3.91 -8.87 -8.52
C PHE A 233 -5.09 -9.72 -8.97
N ARG A 234 -6.32 -9.43 -8.53
CA ARG A 234 -7.53 -10.18 -8.95
C ARG A 234 -7.59 -10.42 -10.45
N GLY A 235 -7.18 -9.45 -11.28
CA GLY A 235 -7.15 -9.57 -12.74
C GLY A 235 -5.94 -10.27 -13.34
N LEU A 236 -4.93 -10.56 -12.53
CA LEU A 236 -3.62 -11.09 -12.94
C LEU A 236 -3.23 -12.33 -12.11
N LEU A 237 -4.18 -13.00 -11.45
CA LEU A 237 -3.90 -14.15 -10.56
C LEU A 237 -3.08 -15.25 -11.26
N LEU A 238 -3.37 -15.53 -12.54
CA LEU A 238 -2.65 -16.52 -13.33
C LEU A 238 -1.20 -16.11 -13.67
N HIS A 239 -0.88 -14.83 -13.54
CA HIS A 239 0.45 -14.28 -13.79
C HIS A 239 1.26 -14.08 -12.50
N LEU A 240 0.68 -14.33 -11.31
CA LEU A 240 1.38 -14.14 -10.03
C LEU A 240 2.69 -14.93 -9.97
N TRP A 241 2.73 -16.14 -10.54
CA TRP A 241 3.96 -16.93 -10.62
C TRP A 241 5.04 -16.24 -11.45
N THR A 242 4.70 -15.79 -12.67
CA THR A 242 5.63 -15.05 -13.53
C THR A 242 6.07 -13.74 -12.89
N LEU A 243 5.15 -13.02 -12.25
CA LEU A 243 5.48 -11.79 -11.54
C LEU A 243 6.45 -12.07 -10.39
N TRP A 244 6.23 -13.14 -9.63
CA TRP A 244 7.16 -13.58 -8.60
C TRP A 244 8.55 -13.92 -9.17
N GLU A 245 8.63 -14.65 -10.29
CA GLU A 245 9.90 -14.96 -10.97
C GLU A 245 10.66 -13.67 -11.36
N LEU A 246 9.96 -12.72 -11.99
CA LEU A 246 10.54 -11.42 -12.36
C LEU A 246 11.05 -10.65 -11.13
N MET A 247 10.28 -10.68 -10.03
CA MET A 247 10.64 -10.01 -8.79
C MET A 247 11.88 -10.64 -8.13
N VAL A 248 12.02 -11.97 -8.14
CA VAL A 248 13.18 -12.67 -7.57
C VAL A 248 14.45 -12.44 -8.39
N VAL A 249 14.34 -12.40 -9.71
CA VAL A 249 15.48 -12.12 -10.61
C VAL A 249 15.86 -10.63 -10.60
N GLY A 250 14.93 -9.76 -10.17
CA GLY A 250 15.14 -8.32 -10.15
C GLY A 250 14.98 -7.67 -11.52
N GLU A 251 14.17 -8.28 -12.38
CA GLU A 251 13.83 -7.74 -13.69
C GLU A 251 13.09 -6.40 -13.56
N PRO A 252 13.40 -5.39 -14.39
CA PRO A 252 12.71 -4.12 -14.34
C PRO A 252 11.23 -4.26 -14.70
N ILE A 253 10.35 -3.69 -13.88
CA ILE A 253 8.89 -3.75 -14.06
C ILE A 253 8.29 -2.34 -14.01
N LEU A 254 7.48 -2.02 -15.01
CA LEU A 254 6.63 -0.84 -15.03
C LEU A 254 5.18 -1.24 -14.77
N VAL A 255 4.66 -0.83 -13.61
CA VAL A 255 3.25 -0.98 -13.24
C VAL A 255 2.47 0.24 -13.71
N VAL A 256 1.47 0.03 -14.56
CA VAL A 256 0.57 1.08 -15.06
C VAL A 256 -0.82 0.86 -14.50
N ALA A 257 -1.28 1.80 -13.67
CA ALA A 257 -2.58 1.71 -12.99
C ALA A 257 -3.42 2.98 -13.22
N PRO A 258 -4.75 2.93 -13.07
CA PRO A 258 -5.61 4.08 -13.36
C PRO A 258 -5.61 5.16 -12.26
N SER A 259 -5.12 4.84 -11.05
CA SER A 259 -5.05 5.78 -9.93
C SER A 259 -3.86 5.50 -9.01
N PRO A 260 -3.35 6.52 -8.26
CA PRO A 260 -2.22 6.34 -7.35
C PRO A 260 -2.44 5.28 -6.25
N PRO A 261 -3.65 5.13 -5.65
CA PRO A 261 -3.92 4.04 -4.71
C PRO A 261 -3.67 2.67 -5.32
N GLN A 262 -4.31 2.37 -6.45
CA GLN A 262 -4.14 1.08 -7.14
C GLN A 262 -2.69 0.85 -7.57
N CYS A 263 -2.03 1.92 -8.00
CA CYS A 263 -0.63 1.92 -8.41
C CYS A 263 0.29 1.51 -7.24
N SER A 264 0.21 2.23 -6.13
CA SER A 264 1.06 2.01 -4.96
C SER A 264 0.77 0.67 -4.27
N GLU A 265 -0.50 0.22 -4.25
CA GLU A 265 -0.90 -1.09 -3.74
C GLU A 265 -0.37 -2.23 -4.63
N ALA A 266 -0.41 -2.09 -5.95
CA ALA A 266 0.13 -3.09 -6.85
C ALA A 266 1.65 -3.25 -6.69
N VAL A 267 2.39 -2.14 -6.55
CA VAL A 267 3.85 -2.20 -6.29
C VAL A 267 4.14 -2.81 -4.91
N ALA A 268 3.41 -2.41 -3.85
CA ALA A 268 3.57 -3.00 -2.53
C ALA A 268 3.28 -4.51 -2.54
N GLY A 269 2.24 -4.93 -3.26
CA GLY A 269 1.89 -6.32 -3.47
C GLY A 269 2.94 -7.10 -4.27
N LEU A 270 3.53 -6.50 -5.31
CA LEU A 270 4.65 -7.14 -6.02
C LEU A 270 5.81 -7.41 -5.07
N VAL A 271 6.19 -6.41 -4.26
CA VAL A 271 7.28 -6.54 -3.28
C VAL A 271 6.94 -7.60 -2.22
N SER A 272 5.68 -7.72 -1.81
CA SER A 272 5.27 -8.72 -0.81
C SER A 272 5.31 -10.16 -1.33
N LEU A 273 5.20 -10.39 -2.66
CA LEU A 273 5.35 -11.73 -3.24
C LEU A 273 6.70 -12.37 -2.93
N VAL A 274 7.74 -11.57 -2.72
CA VAL A 274 9.11 -12.06 -2.47
C VAL A 274 9.28 -12.57 -1.04
N ALA A 275 8.38 -12.22 -0.12
CA ALA A 275 8.44 -12.69 1.26
C ALA A 275 8.48 -14.23 1.32
N PRO A 276 9.31 -14.83 2.20
CA PRO A 276 10.09 -14.19 3.28
C PRO A 276 11.48 -13.69 2.84
N LEU A 277 11.84 -13.74 1.55
CA LEU A 277 13.15 -13.30 1.09
C LEU A 277 13.28 -11.78 1.22
N LEU A 278 14.49 -11.31 1.54
CA LEU A 278 14.79 -9.88 1.59
C LEU A 278 14.79 -9.31 0.17
N TYR A 279 13.84 -8.41 -0.09
CA TYR A 279 13.76 -7.73 -1.37
C TYR A 279 14.72 -6.53 -1.40
N SER A 280 15.66 -6.56 -2.34
CA SER A 280 16.77 -5.61 -2.38
C SER A 280 16.72 -4.66 -3.58
N VAL A 281 15.84 -4.91 -4.53
CA VAL A 281 15.69 -4.12 -5.76
C VAL A 281 14.94 -2.82 -5.45
N ASP A 282 15.29 -1.72 -6.15
CA ASP A 282 14.64 -0.44 -5.88
C ASP A 282 13.18 -0.47 -6.34
N PHE A 283 12.30 0.22 -5.63
CA PHE A 283 10.91 0.32 -6.00
C PHE A 283 10.36 1.69 -5.65
N ARG A 284 9.47 2.18 -6.51
CA ARG A 284 8.76 3.46 -6.37
C ARG A 284 7.26 3.16 -6.46
N PRO A 285 6.54 3.09 -5.32
CA PRO A 285 5.11 2.76 -5.31
C PRO A 285 4.28 3.73 -6.16
N TYR A 286 4.68 5.00 -6.17
CA TYR A 286 4.15 6.01 -7.06
C TYR A 286 5.31 6.88 -7.57
N PHE A 287 5.54 6.83 -8.88
CA PHE A 287 6.63 7.49 -9.59
C PHE A 287 6.06 8.60 -10.48
N THR A 288 6.70 9.77 -10.43
CA THR A 288 6.27 10.96 -11.18
C THR A 288 7.45 11.54 -11.96
N ILE A 289 7.16 12.46 -12.88
CA ILE A 289 8.19 13.17 -13.65
C ILE A 289 9.09 14.05 -12.76
N HIS A 290 8.65 14.33 -11.53
CA HIS A 290 9.39 15.12 -10.56
C HIS A 290 10.37 14.28 -9.74
N ASP A 291 10.36 12.95 -9.91
CA ASP A 291 11.35 12.08 -9.29
C ASP A 291 12.77 12.44 -9.78
N PRO A 292 13.75 12.58 -8.89
CA PRO A 292 15.11 12.97 -9.26
C PRO A 292 15.79 12.00 -10.25
N ASP A 293 15.37 10.73 -10.28
CA ASP A 293 15.91 9.74 -11.20
C ASP A 293 15.27 9.80 -12.60
N PHE A 294 14.13 10.48 -12.77
CA PHE A 294 13.37 10.47 -14.02
C PHE A 294 14.19 10.94 -15.23
N ALA A 295 14.90 12.06 -15.11
CA ALA A 295 15.69 12.62 -16.21
C ALA A 295 16.77 11.63 -16.70
N ARG A 296 17.43 10.94 -15.76
CA ARG A 296 18.43 9.91 -16.06
C ARG A 296 17.80 8.68 -16.73
N LEU A 297 16.70 8.18 -16.18
CA LEU A 297 16.02 7.00 -16.70
C LEU A 297 15.42 7.23 -18.11
N ASN A 298 14.87 8.42 -18.35
CA ASN A 298 14.32 8.82 -19.65
C ASN A 298 15.40 9.10 -20.71
N ALA A 299 16.65 9.35 -20.29
CA ALA A 299 17.77 9.58 -21.20
C ALA A 299 18.48 8.29 -21.65
N LEU A 300 18.10 7.12 -21.11
CA LEU A 300 18.69 5.84 -21.49
C LEU A 300 18.51 5.58 -22.99
N ALA A 301 19.60 5.19 -23.64
CA ALA A 301 19.59 4.91 -25.07
C ALA A 301 18.88 3.58 -25.37
N GLU A 302 18.48 3.39 -26.62
CA GLU A 302 17.85 2.15 -27.06
C GLU A 302 18.86 1.00 -27.03
N GLY A 303 18.55 -0.06 -26.28
CA GLY A 303 19.47 -1.19 -26.04
C GLY A 303 20.30 -1.06 -24.76
N GLU A 304 20.26 0.06 -24.04
CA GLU A 304 20.82 0.14 -22.70
C GLU A 304 19.97 -0.66 -21.70
N VAL A 305 20.63 -1.36 -20.79
CA VAL A 305 19.98 -2.14 -19.74
C VAL A 305 19.35 -1.20 -18.73
N PHE A 306 18.03 -1.31 -18.57
CA PHE A 306 17.32 -0.55 -17.55
C PHE A 306 17.71 -1.07 -16.16
N PRO A 307 17.99 -0.18 -15.18
CA PRO A 307 18.37 -0.61 -13.84
C PRO A 307 17.29 -1.47 -13.19
N PRO A 308 17.65 -2.45 -12.33
CA PRO A 308 16.67 -3.28 -11.64
C PRO A 308 15.82 -2.40 -10.72
N MET A 309 14.56 -2.16 -11.11
CA MET A 309 13.60 -1.41 -10.30
C MET A 309 12.15 -1.69 -10.69
N VAL A 310 11.25 -1.48 -9.72
CA VAL A 310 9.80 -1.54 -9.92
C VAL A 310 9.19 -0.14 -9.82
N LEU A 311 8.60 0.33 -10.91
CA LEU A 311 8.05 1.68 -11.00
C LEU A 311 6.53 1.62 -11.14
N GLY A 312 5.81 2.23 -10.20
CA GLY A 312 4.37 2.46 -10.31
C GLY A 312 4.08 3.81 -10.96
N VAL A 313 3.34 3.82 -12.07
CA VAL A 313 2.90 5.04 -12.74
C VAL A 313 1.40 5.03 -13.04
N THR A 314 0.82 6.23 -13.14
CA THR A 314 -0.57 6.43 -13.56
C THR A 314 -0.70 7.01 -14.96
N ASN A 315 0.23 7.88 -15.36
CA ASN A 315 0.22 8.48 -16.68
C ASN A 315 0.83 7.56 -17.76
N LEU A 316 0.12 7.36 -18.86
CA LEU A 316 0.58 6.55 -20.00
C LEU A 316 1.78 7.17 -20.74
N PHE A 317 2.10 8.44 -20.51
CA PHE A 317 3.33 9.10 -20.99
C PHE A 317 4.59 8.29 -20.67
N PHE A 318 4.65 7.64 -19.51
CA PHE A 318 5.79 6.83 -19.10
C PHE A 318 6.07 5.62 -20.00
N LEU A 319 5.08 5.14 -20.75
CA LEU A 319 5.30 4.08 -21.75
C LEU A 319 6.19 4.55 -22.90
N LYS A 320 6.16 5.85 -23.20
CA LYS A 320 7.03 6.45 -24.22
C LYS A 320 8.38 6.85 -23.62
N SER A 321 8.35 7.43 -22.42
CA SER A 321 9.56 7.93 -21.74
C SER A 321 10.46 6.84 -21.18
N LEU A 322 9.90 5.70 -20.75
CA LEU A 322 10.64 4.58 -20.15
C LEU A 322 10.56 3.35 -21.07
N LYS A 323 10.79 3.55 -22.36
CA LYS A 323 10.62 2.53 -23.42
C LYS A 323 11.55 1.32 -23.28
N SER A 324 12.65 1.44 -22.54
CA SER A 324 13.64 0.38 -22.32
C SER A 324 13.24 -0.62 -21.22
N ILE A 325 12.16 -0.37 -20.48
CA ILE A 325 11.64 -1.35 -19.49
C ILE A 325 10.98 -2.51 -20.23
N PRO A 326 11.46 -3.76 -20.06
CA PRO A 326 10.94 -4.91 -20.81
C PRO A 326 9.57 -5.39 -20.30
N ASN A 327 9.31 -5.29 -18.99
CA ASN A 327 8.11 -5.84 -18.37
C ASN A 327 7.11 -4.73 -18.01
N VAL A 328 5.94 -4.74 -18.67
CA VAL A 328 4.86 -3.76 -18.40
C VAL A 328 3.63 -4.49 -17.89
N VAL A 329 3.22 -4.18 -16.67
CA VAL A 329 2.03 -4.75 -16.02
C VAL A 329 0.93 -3.70 -15.98
N ARG A 330 -0.20 -3.98 -16.63
CA ARG A 330 -1.31 -3.03 -16.76
C ARG A 330 -2.49 -3.45 -15.90
N PHE A 331 -2.89 -2.60 -14.97
CA PHE A 331 -4.07 -2.77 -14.11
C PHE A 331 -5.29 -2.00 -14.63
N LEU A 332 -5.36 -1.79 -15.94
CA LEU A 332 -6.44 -1.01 -16.58
C LEU A 332 -7.78 -1.74 -16.43
N GLU A 333 -8.74 -1.10 -15.76
CA GLU A 333 -10.13 -1.53 -15.80
C GLU A 333 -10.72 -1.19 -17.18
N GLY A 334 -10.67 -2.15 -18.11
CA GLY A 334 -11.41 -2.04 -19.36
C GLY A 334 -12.91 -2.27 -19.13
N PRO A 335 -13.82 -1.63 -19.89
CA PRO A 335 -15.27 -1.93 -19.83
C PRO A 335 -15.57 -3.41 -20.12
N ASN A 336 -14.71 -4.07 -20.89
CA ASN A 336 -14.81 -5.51 -21.19
C ASN A 336 -14.11 -6.40 -20.15
N PHE A 337 -13.33 -5.84 -19.22
CA PHE A 337 -12.57 -6.61 -18.24
C PHE A 337 -13.48 -7.31 -17.25
N MET A 338 -14.45 -6.63 -16.63
CA MET A 338 -15.34 -7.27 -15.66
C MET A 338 -16.20 -8.40 -16.26
N PRO A 339 -16.82 -8.26 -17.44
CA PRO A 339 -17.50 -9.36 -18.11
C PRO A 339 -16.58 -10.52 -18.48
N TRP A 340 -15.43 -10.24 -19.11
CA TRP A 340 -14.42 -11.26 -19.46
C TRP A 340 -13.85 -11.95 -18.21
N PHE A 341 -13.59 -11.21 -17.15
CA PHE A 341 -13.05 -11.70 -15.88
C PHE A 341 -14.06 -12.60 -15.17
N ARG A 342 -15.34 -12.19 -15.11
CA ARG A 342 -16.42 -13.06 -14.60
C ARG A 342 -16.52 -14.35 -15.42
N GLN A 343 -16.42 -14.24 -16.75
CA GLN A 343 -16.45 -15.40 -17.64
C GLN A 343 -15.24 -16.32 -17.46
N ARG A 344 -14.02 -15.78 -17.36
CA ARG A 344 -12.81 -16.58 -17.12
C ARG A 344 -12.72 -17.14 -15.72
N ARG A 345 -13.21 -16.42 -14.71
CA ARG A 345 -13.31 -16.92 -13.34
C ARG A 345 -14.30 -18.08 -13.26
N ALA A 346 -15.48 -17.95 -13.88
CA ALA A 346 -16.43 -19.05 -13.99
C ALA A 346 -15.83 -20.25 -14.74
N ALA A 347 -15.11 -20.03 -15.84
CA ALA A 347 -14.44 -21.10 -16.59
C ALA A 347 -13.32 -21.78 -15.77
N ALA A 348 -12.55 -21.02 -15.00
CA ALA A 348 -11.50 -21.56 -14.12
C ALA A 348 -12.10 -22.32 -12.92
N GLU A 349 -13.17 -21.80 -12.32
CA GLU A 349 -13.93 -22.47 -11.26
C GLU A 349 -14.53 -23.79 -11.77
N GLN A 350 -15.10 -23.80 -12.99
CA GLN A 350 -15.60 -25.02 -13.64
C GLN A 350 -14.50 -26.04 -13.96
N GLU A 351 -13.35 -25.58 -14.47
CA GLU A 351 -12.22 -26.46 -14.75
C GLU A 351 -11.63 -27.05 -13.47
N GLN A 352 -11.54 -26.23 -12.41
CA GLN A 352 -11.15 -26.70 -11.09
C GLN A 352 -12.16 -27.75 -10.58
N GLN A 353 -13.46 -27.48 -10.64
CA GLN A 353 -14.49 -28.46 -10.27
C GLN A 353 -14.39 -29.75 -11.10
N ARG A 354 -14.11 -29.66 -12.40
CA ARG A 354 -13.90 -30.80 -13.29
C ARG A 354 -12.72 -31.66 -12.84
N LEU A 355 -11.57 -31.04 -12.58
CA LEU A 355 -10.36 -31.72 -12.08
C LEU A 355 -10.58 -32.34 -10.70
N TRP A 356 -11.29 -31.64 -9.80
CA TRP A 356 -11.66 -32.15 -8.49
C TRP A 356 -12.62 -33.35 -8.58
N ARG A 357 -13.61 -33.30 -9.48
CA ARG A 357 -14.50 -34.44 -9.75
C ARG A 357 -13.70 -35.63 -10.31
N GLN A 358 -12.83 -35.39 -11.28
CA GLN A 358 -11.98 -36.42 -11.87
C GLN A 358 -11.04 -37.05 -10.82
N ALA A 359 -10.44 -36.21 -9.96
CA ALA A 359 -9.63 -36.68 -8.84
C ALA A 359 -10.47 -37.52 -7.87
N ARG A 360 -11.67 -37.07 -7.48
CA ARG A 360 -12.60 -37.83 -6.61
C ARG A 360 -13.00 -39.16 -7.23
N MET A 361 -13.25 -39.23 -8.53
CA MET A 361 -13.58 -40.48 -9.23
C MET A 361 -12.40 -41.45 -9.33
N ASN A 362 -11.17 -40.91 -9.36
CA ASN A 362 -9.94 -41.70 -9.44
C ASN A 362 -9.38 -42.07 -8.05
N VAL A 363 -9.98 -41.59 -6.96
CA VAL A 363 -9.56 -41.94 -5.60
C VAL A 363 -9.97 -43.37 -5.28
N ASP A 364 -8.99 -44.19 -4.97
CA ASP A 364 -9.18 -45.52 -4.39
C ASP A 364 -9.66 -45.39 -2.93
N ILE A 365 -10.95 -45.60 -2.74
CA ILE A 365 -11.61 -45.41 -1.44
C ILE A 365 -11.14 -46.43 -0.40
N GLU A 366 -10.80 -47.65 -0.81
CA GLU A 366 -10.34 -48.70 0.10
C GLU A 366 -8.96 -48.32 0.66
N LYS A 367 -8.07 -47.84 -0.21
CA LYS A 367 -6.76 -47.34 0.18
C LYS A 367 -6.86 -46.10 1.07
N LEU A 368 -7.81 -45.21 0.80
CA LEU A 368 -8.05 -44.02 1.63
C LEU A 368 -8.58 -44.39 3.02
N MET A 369 -9.62 -45.23 3.10
CA MET A 369 -10.22 -45.65 4.37
C MET A 369 -9.27 -46.46 5.24
N SER A 370 -8.35 -47.22 4.64
CA SER A 370 -7.34 -48.00 5.38
C SER A 370 -6.46 -47.14 6.30
N LYS A 371 -6.33 -45.84 5.99
CA LYS A 371 -5.50 -44.88 6.76
C LYS A 371 -6.27 -44.11 7.82
N LEU A 372 -7.59 -44.26 7.89
CA LEU A 372 -8.47 -43.52 8.78
C LEU A 372 -8.89 -44.38 9.97
N SER A 373 -9.01 -43.76 11.14
CA SER A 373 -9.63 -44.36 12.31
C SER A 373 -11.14 -44.58 12.09
N GLU A 374 -11.76 -45.42 12.92
CA GLU A 374 -13.18 -45.76 12.77
C GLU A 374 -14.10 -44.53 12.83
N LEU A 375 -13.80 -43.58 13.73
CA LEU A 375 -14.53 -42.32 13.85
C LEU A 375 -14.39 -41.46 12.58
N GLU A 376 -13.17 -41.32 12.06
CA GLU A 376 -12.90 -40.55 10.84
C GLU A 376 -13.54 -41.18 9.59
N ARG A 377 -13.68 -42.52 9.55
CA ARG A 377 -14.41 -43.20 8.47
C ARG A 377 -15.90 -42.85 8.50
N ILE A 378 -16.51 -42.85 9.68
CA ILE A 378 -17.94 -42.51 9.86
C ILE A 378 -18.19 -41.05 9.49
N ASP A 379 -17.33 -40.13 9.95
CA ASP A 379 -17.43 -38.71 9.60
C ASP A 379 -17.23 -38.45 8.11
N SER A 380 -16.27 -39.16 7.50
CA SER A 380 -16.03 -39.08 6.06
C SER A 380 -17.23 -39.58 5.25
N PHE A 381 -17.86 -40.68 5.69
CA PHE A 381 -19.08 -41.19 5.06
C PHE A 381 -20.22 -40.17 5.11
N ASN A 382 -20.50 -39.62 6.29
CA ASN A 382 -21.55 -38.62 6.49
C ASN A 382 -21.28 -37.32 5.71
N ALA A 383 -20.02 -36.96 5.50
CA ALA A 383 -19.65 -35.84 4.66
C ALA A 383 -19.89 -36.15 3.17
N ILE A 384 -19.44 -37.31 2.69
CA ILE A 384 -19.61 -37.75 1.30
C ILE A 384 -21.10 -37.86 0.94
N GLU A 385 -21.92 -38.45 1.80
CA GLU A 385 -23.38 -38.56 1.61
C GLU A 385 -24.03 -37.17 1.45
N ARG A 386 -23.71 -36.22 2.35
CA ARG A 386 -24.21 -34.85 2.26
C ARG A 386 -23.79 -34.14 0.97
N TYR A 387 -22.57 -34.39 0.48
CA TYR A 387 -22.12 -33.83 -0.78
C TYR A 387 -22.82 -34.43 -1.99
N ILE A 388 -23.08 -35.75 -1.99
CA ILE A 388 -23.79 -36.43 -3.08
C ILE A 388 -25.25 -35.95 -3.15
N LEU A 389 -25.92 -35.87 -2.00
CA LEU A 389 -27.31 -35.38 -1.93
C LEU A 389 -27.43 -33.94 -2.47
N ARG A 390 -26.47 -33.07 -2.15
CA ARG A 390 -26.43 -31.70 -2.65
C ARG A 390 -26.19 -31.63 -4.17
N GLU A 391 -25.30 -32.46 -4.70
CA GLU A 391 -25.08 -32.54 -6.16
C GLU A 391 -26.32 -33.09 -6.90
N MET A 392 -27.09 -33.99 -6.28
CA MET A 392 -28.35 -34.47 -6.86
C MET A 392 -29.43 -33.37 -6.90
N GLU A 393 -29.50 -32.53 -5.86
CA GLU A 393 -30.43 -31.38 -5.83
C GLU A 393 -30.09 -30.33 -6.90
N GLU A 394 -28.80 -30.07 -7.15
CA GLU A 394 -28.34 -29.12 -8.17
C GLU A 394 -28.56 -29.62 -9.62
N TYR A 395 -28.69 -30.93 -9.84
CA TYR A 395 -28.97 -31.52 -11.17
C TYR A 395 -30.46 -31.70 -11.49
N CYS A 396 -31.34 -31.62 -10.49
CA CYS A 396 -32.78 -31.76 -10.64
C CYS A 396 -33.55 -30.42 -10.69
N ALA A 397 -32.86 -29.28 -10.52
CA ALA A 397 -33.38 -27.92 -10.69
C ALA A 397 -32.87 -27.32 -12.00
#